data_AF-A0A9Q8WKK9-F1
#
_entry.id   AF-A0A9Q8WKK9-F1
#
_cell.length_a   1.000
_cell.length_b   1.000
_cell.length_c   1.000
_cell.angle_alpha   90.00
_cell.angle_beta   90.00
_cell.angle_gamma   90.00
#
_symmetry.space_group_name_H-M   'P 1'
#
loop_
_entity.id
_entity.type
_entity.pdbx_description
1 polymer ?
#
loop_
_entity_poly.entity_id
_entity_poly.type
_entity_poly.pdbx_seq_one_letter_code
_entity_poly.pdbx_strand_id
1 'polypeptide(L)'
;MAGITIRTSEGWTGGDSSGIVVPMVSMLLTFGVWSPTPPFDKVPRNGGAESLRRQVLGTGPPALIVFRAGCLSVTLHFSHLMTHLELPRPVHYISTPPSVVQDLVTPLHLASFTTNNTMAGDIPTNGDTATRTAPGAGSEGPTTAAASKRELSLATLSVHADDGISSHRAIAPAMHVSTTFKYHSNPDELRSGENVDPSAPGDSHIYSRYSGPNTTRLEAILSSVLRGPTLTYSSGLSAFHAMLVFLNPKRVAIGGGYHGCHGVIKVLAKLNGLQQLELDDASLEKLEAGDVLHVETPLNPTGEARNLAYFRQVASRKGAYLTVDATFAPPPLQDPFALGADVVMHSGTKYFGGHSDMLCGTLSLNPKRADEWMPELLMERCFIGSVMGSMEGWLGVRSLRTLELRVKRQSESATKLVAWLDGEVRGNPGGLVGSVVDAVQHASLQTADLEAGWLREQMPGGFGPVFALLLKDEGDAKRLPSKMGLFHHATSLGGVESLIEWRAMSDSGCSKRLLRVSVGVEGWEDLRDDLIQGFEALVKEKKKTV
;
A
#
# COMPACT_ATOMS: atom_id res chain seq x y z
N MET A 1 -50.05 -34.94 -5.38
CA MET A 1 -51.12 -34.52 -6.31
C MET A 1 -51.53 -33.09 -5.98
N ALA A 2 -51.23 -32.16 -6.89
CA ALA A 2 -51.91 -30.89 -7.15
C ALA A 2 -51.09 -30.25 -8.28
N GLY A 3 -51.39 -30.68 -9.51
CA GLY A 3 -50.65 -30.28 -10.72
C GLY A 3 -51.09 -28.92 -11.21
N ILE A 4 -50.15 -28.15 -11.75
CA ILE A 4 -50.43 -26.97 -12.57
C ILE A 4 -50.00 -27.32 -13.99
N THR A 5 -50.98 -27.35 -14.88
CA THR A 5 -50.86 -27.63 -16.31
C THR A 5 -50.50 -26.35 -17.06
N ILE A 6 -49.41 -26.34 -17.82
CA ILE A 6 -49.13 -25.29 -18.81
C ILE A 6 -49.40 -25.91 -20.19
N ARG A 7 -50.38 -25.36 -20.92
CA ARG A 7 -50.64 -25.69 -22.32
C ARG A 7 -49.62 -24.95 -23.20
N THR A 8 -48.91 -25.69 -24.03
CA THR A 8 -48.26 -25.16 -25.24
C THR A 8 -48.85 -25.90 -26.44
N SER A 9 -49.40 -25.16 -27.39
CA SER A 9 -49.86 -25.67 -28.69
C SER A 9 -48.66 -26.08 -29.56
N GLU A 10 -48.70 -27.33 -30.04
CA GLU A 10 -48.18 -27.87 -31.31
C GLU A 10 -46.70 -27.58 -31.69
N GLY A 11 -45.79 -28.54 -31.90
CA GLY A 11 -45.89 -30.00 -31.94
C GLY A 11 -44.50 -30.67 -32.04
N TRP A 12 -44.44 -31.92 -31.54
CA TRP A 12 -43.72 -33.13 -32.01
C TRP A 12 -42.37 -33.00 -32.74
N THR A 13 -41.27 -33.72 -32.48
CA THR A 13 -40.95 -35.02 -31.83
C THR A 13 -39.48 -34.94 -31.35
N GLY A 14 -38.88 -35.73 -30.46
CA GLY A 14 -39.19 -36.96 -29.73
C GLY A 14 -37.87 -37.44 -29.09
N GLY A 15 -37.93 -38.41 -28.15
CA GLY A 15 -36.78 -39.24 -27.78
C GLY A 15 -36.31 -39.14 -26.33
N ASP A 16 -36.71 -40.13 -25.53
CA ASP A 16 -36.27 -40.45 -24.19
C ASP A 16 -34.74 -40.53 -24.01
N SER A 17 -34.23 -40.09 -22.86
CA SER A 17 -33.72 -41.02 -21.83
C SER A 17 -33.08 -40.29 -20.64
N SER A 18 -33.33 -40.87 -19.47
CA SER A 18 -32.92 -40.50 -18.13
C SER A 18 -31.43 -40.19 -17.96
N GLY A 19 -31.13 -38.99 -17.47
CA GLY A 19 -29.83 -38.62 -16.91
C GLY A 19 -30.03 -37.69 -15.72
N ILE A 20 -29.76 -38.17 -14.51
CA ILE A 20 -29.60 -37.33 -13.33
C ILE A 20 -28.31 -36.54 -13.51
N VAL A 21 -28.43 -35.26 -13.83
CA VAL A 21 -27.34 -34.29 -13.79
C VAL A 21 -27.87 -33.08 -13.03
N VAL A 22 -27.27 -32.81 -11.86
CA VAL A 22 -27.44 -31.55 -11.14
C VAL A 22 -26.46 -30.54 -11.76
N PRO A 23 -26.91 -29.43 -12.37
CA PRO A 23 -26.00 -28.33 -12.69
C PRO A 23 -26.06 -27.26 -11.59
N MET A 24 -24.88 -26.94 -11.07
CA MET A 24 -24.60 -25.65 -10.42
C MET A 24 -25.06 -24.51 -11.33
N VAL A 25 -25.93 -23.63 -10.82
CA VAL A 25 -26.18 -22.34 -11.46
C VAL A 25 -25.19 -21.33 -10.90
N SER A 26 -24.20 -21.00 -11.72
CA SER A 26 -23.32 -19.84 -11.57
C SER A 26 -24.04 -18.62 -12.15
N MET A 27 -24.20 -17.55 -11.37
CA MET A 27 -24.84 -16.32 -11.83
C MET A 27 -23.75 -15.29 -12.12
N LEU A 28 -23.36 -15.20 -13.40
CA LEU A 28 -22.63 -14.06 -13.94
C LEU A 28 -23.59 -12.88 -14.10
N LEU A 29 -23.28 -11.74 -13.50
CA LEU A 29 -23.87 -10.45 -13.84
C LEU A 29 -22.85 -9.64 -14.64
N THR A 30 -23.07 -9.58 -15.95
CA THR A 30 -22.38 -8.73 -16.91
C THR A 30 -23.01 -7.34 -16.86
N PHE A 31 -22.25 -6.29 -16.54
CA PHE A 31 -22.68 -4.90 -16.72
C PHE A 31 -22.27 -4.41 -18.11
N GLY A 32 -23.26 -4.12 -18.93
CA GLY A 32 -23.13 -3.49 -20.25
C GLY A 32 -22.99 -1.97 -20.16
N VAL A 33 -22.22 -1.45 -21.11
CA VAL A 33 -21.83 -0.06 -21.36
C VAL A 33 -23.01 0.81 -21.81
N TRP A 34 -23.06 2.07 -21.35
CA TRP A 34 -23.75 3.16 -22.06
C TRP A 34 -22.99 4.48 -21.90
N SER A 35 -22.66 5.12 -23.03
CA SER A 35 -22.07 6.47 -23.15
C SER A 35 -23.08 7.41 -23.88
N PRO A 36 -22.77 8.68 -24.18
CA PRO A 36 -23.22 9.86 -23.44
C PRO A 36 -24.14 10.80 -24.26
N THR A 37 -24.75 11.81 -23.63
CA THR A 37 -25.46 12.91 -24.31
C THR A 37 -24.97 14.30 -23.83
N PRO A 38 -25.14 15.37 -24.66
CA PRO A 38 -24.21 16.51 -24.79
C PRO A 38 -24.67 17.80 -24.06
N PRO A 39 -23.93 18.95 -24.13
CA PRO A 39 -24.15 20.10 -23.25
C PRO A 39 -25.18 21.09 -23.81
N PHE A 40 -25.83 21.83 -22.91
CA PHE A 40 -26.65 22.99 -23.26
C PHE A 40 -26.05 24.29 -22.72
N ASP A 41 -26.04 25.28 -23.61
CA ASP A 41 -25.48 26.62 -23.47
C ASP A 41 -26.62 27.65 -23.29
N LYS A 42 -26.38 28.66 -22.45
CA LYS A 42 -26.87 30.07 -22.46
C LYS A 42 -28.31 30.52 -22.09
N VAL A 43 -28.35 31.31 -20.97
CA VAL A 43 -28.86 32.73 -20.81
C VAL A 43 -30.39 32.95 -20.55
N PRO A 44 -30.92 34.04 -19.91
CA PRO A 44 -30.37 35.12 -19.03
C PRO A 44 -31.14 35.46 -17.70
N ARG A 45 -30.46 36.27 -16.86
CA ARG A 45 -30.91 37.46 -16.08
C ARG A 45 -31.85 37.41 -14.84
N ASN A 46 -31.33 38.13 -13.83
CA ASN A 46 -31.97 39.11 -12.94
C ASN A 46 -32.83 38.63 -11.77
N GLY A 47 -32.46 39.13 -10.57
CA GLY A 47 -33.44 39.57 -9.58
C GLY A 47 -33.09 39.23 -8.13
N GLY A 48 -32.76 40.27 -7.36
CA GLY A 48 -33.38 40.49 -6.05
C GLY A 48 -32.82 39.74 -4.86
N ALA A 49 -32.27 40.53 -3.93
CA ALA A 49 -32.04 40.18 -2.54
C ALA A 49 -33.32 39.66 -1.85
N GLU A 50 -33.19 38.75 -0.87
CA GLU A 50 -33.33 39.09 0.55
C GLU A 50 -33.32 37.86 1.45
N SER A 51 -32.93 38.13 2.69
CA SER A 51 -32.84 37.29 3.86
C SER A 51 -33.93 36.23 4.03
N LEU A 52 -33.55 35.06 4.57
CA LEU A 52 -34.45 34.35 5.49
C LEU A 52 -33.67 33.75 6.65
N ARG A 53 -34.00 34.30 7.83
CA ARG A 53 -33.54 33.95 9.17
C ARG A 53 -33.84 32.51 9.52
N ARG A 54 -32.97 31.96 10.37
CA ARG A 54 -33.23 30.80 11.24
C ARG A 54 -34.60 30.94 11.92
N GLN A 55 -35.44 29.92 11.75
CA GLN A 55 -36.53 29.65 12.68
C GLN A 55 -36.38 28.21 13.17
N VAL A 56 -36.12 28.10 14.47
CA VAL A 56 -36.11 26.86 15.23
C VAL A 56 -37.56 26.60 15.66
N LEU A 57 -38.14 25.52 15.16
CA LEU A 57 -39.32 24.81 15.69
C LEU A 57 -39.05 23.33 15.34
N GLY A 58 -39.01 22.37 16.25
CA GLY A 58 -40.06 22.02 17.19
C GLY A 58 -40.36 20.53 16.93
N THR A 59 -40.36 19.73 17.99
CA THR A 59 -40.45 18.26 18.01
C THR A 59 -41.78 17.72 17.44
N GLY A 60 -41.71 16.77 16.51
CA GLY A 60 -42.86 15.97 16.02
C GLY A 60 -42.41 14.76 15.18
N PRO A 61 -43.17 13.64 15.13
CA PRO A 61 -42.73 12.39 14.51
C PRO A 61 -42.74 12.48 12.97
N PRO A 62 -41.96 11.65 12.25
CA PRO A 62 -41.78 11.81 10.81
C PRO A 62 -43.08 11.51 10.05
N ALA A 63 -43.53 12.49 9.28
CA ALA A 63 -44.57 12.34 8.28
C ALA A 63 -44.07 11.47 7.11
N LEU A 64 -44.87 10.46 6.78
CA LEU A 64 -44.72 9.58 5.63
C LEU A 64 -44.93 10.40 4.33
N ILE A 65 -43.88 10.64 3.57
CA ILE A 65 -43.99 11.22 2.22
C ILE A 65 -44.14 10.05 1.23
N VAL A 66 -45.36 9.88 0.71
CA VAL A 66 -45.67 8.90 -0.34
C VAL A 66 -45.62 9.61 -1.70
N PHE A 67 -44.63 9.27 -2.53
CA PHE A 67 -44.69 9.54 -3.96
C PHE A 67 -45.37 8.37 -4.68
N ARG A 68 -46.47 8.65 -5.37
CA ARG A 68 -47.18 7.69 -6.22
C ARG A 68 -46.73 7.86 -7.67
N ALA A 69 -46.12 6.82 -8.24
CA ALA A 69 -46.16 6.52 -9.67
C ALA A 69 -45.89 5.02 -9.89
N GLY A 70 -46.85 4.31 -10.50
CA GLY A 70 -46.62 3.02 -11.17
C GLY A 70 -46.80 1.75 -10.33
N CYS A 71 -47.82 0.96 -10.70
CA CYS A 71 -48.27 -0.33 -10.18
C CYS A 71 -47.20 -1.37 -9.76
N LEU A 72 -47.16 -1.73 -8.47
CA LEU A 72 -47.38 -3.09 -7.95
C LEU A 72 -47.31 -3.07 -6.41
N SER A 73 -48.42 -3.33 -5.71
CA SER A 73 -48.39 -3.57 -4.26
C SER A 73 -48.28 -5.07 -4.01
N VAL A 74 -47.24 -5.49 -3.28
CA VAL A 74 -47.17 -6.82 -2.66
C VAL A 74 -47.35 -6.63 -1.16
N THR A 75 -48.48 -7.10 -0.63
CA THR A 75 -48.79 -7.11 0.80
C THR A 75 -48.34 -8.45 1.39
N LEU A 76 -47.37 -8.46 2.30
CA LEU A 76 -47.02 -9.63 3.11
C LEU A 76 -47.70 -9.51 4.48
N HIS A 77 -48.59 -10.47 4.79
CA HIS A 77 -49.18 -10.65 6.12
C HIS A 77 -48.18 -11.38 7.02
N PHE A 78 -47.90 -10.82 8.20
CA PHE A 78 -47.29 -11.56 9.31
C PHE A 78 -48.32 -11.73 10.44
N SER A 79 -48.67 -12.98 10.69
CA SER A 79 -49.57 -13.43 11.74
C SER A 79 -48.91 -13.30 13.12
N HIS A 80 -49.71 -12.89 14.10
CA HIS A 80 -49.37 -12.79 15.53
C HIS A 80 -48.76 -14.07 16.12
N LEU A 81 -47.68 -13.93 16.88
CA LEU A 81 -47.42 -14.78 18.04
C LEU A 81 -46.97 -13.88 19.21
N MET A 82 -47.91 -13.54 20.07
CA MET A 82 -47.68 -12.89 21.36
C MET A 82 -47.04 -13.91 22.30
N THR A 83 -45.87 -13.60 22.86
CA THR A 83 -45.41 -14.18 24.13
C THR A 83 -44.95 -13.05 25.04
N HIS A 84 -45.58 -12.98 26.21
CA HIS A 84 -45.28 -12.05 27.29
C HIS A 84 -43.87 -12.28 27.84
N LEU A 85 -43.09 -11.21 27.99
CA LEU A 85 -41.94 -11.19 28.90
C LEU A 85 -41.87 -9.80 29.56
N GLU A 86 -42.05 -9.80 30.87
CA GLU A 86 -42.01 -8.65 31.76
C GLU A 86 -40.61 -8.02 31.79
N LEU A 87 -40.54 -6.69 31.71
CA LEU A 87 -39.32 -5.92 31.91
C LEU A 87 -39.07 -5.67 33.41
N PRO A 88 -37.88 -5.97 33.96
CA PRO A 88 -37.50 -5.44 35.26
C PRO A 88 -36.96 -4.00 35.15
N ARG A 89 -37.20 -3.25 36.23
CA ARG A 89 -36.86 -1.85 36.53
C ARG A 89 -35.33 -1.55 36.52
N PRO A 90 -34.94 -0.27 36.43
CA PRO A 90 -33.54 0.12 36.19
C PRO A 90 -32.64 -0.09 37.42
N VAL A 91 -31.43 -0.62 37.18
CA VAL A 91 -30.38 -0.76 38.19
C VAL A 91 -29.49 0.47 38.16
N HIS A 92 -29.24 1.02 39.35
CA HIS A 92 -28.33 2.13 39.62
C HIS A 92 -26.89 1.82 39.21
N TYR A 93 -26.24 2.75 38.51
CA TYR A 93 -24.79 2.74 38.27
C TYR A 93 -24.05 2.99 39.59
N ILE A 94 -23.30 2.00 40.07
CA ILE A 94 -22.29 2.15 41.11
C ILE A 94 -20.94 2.34 40.42
N SER A 95 -20.27 3.45 40.73
CA SER A 95 -18.92 3.79 40.31
C SER A 95 -17.90 2.77 40.82
N THR A 96 -17.13 2.18 39.92
CA THR A 96 -15.95 1.35 40.24
C THR A 96 -14.67 2.21 40.14
N PRO A 97 -13.73 2.11 41.09
CA PRO A 97 -12.50 2.90 41.07
C PRO A 97 -11.47 2.39 40.05
N PRO A 98 -10.52 3.24 39.62
CA PRO A 98 -9.58 2.93 38.54
C PRO A 98 -8.42 2.06 39.06
N SER A 99 -8.61 0.74 39.06
CA SER A 99 -7.49 -0.20 39.31
C SER A 99 -7.67 -1.59 38.70
N VAL A 100 -8.43 -1.74 37.60
CA VAL A 100 -8.68 -3.05 36.95
C VAL A 100 -8.51 -3.01 35.41
N VAL A 101 -7.83 -2.00 34.86
CA VAL A 101 -7.57 -1.89 33.41
C VAL A 101 -6.12 -2.27 33.04
N GLN A 102 -5.32 -2.72 34.01
CA GLN A 102 -3.88 -2.95 33.83
C GLN A 102 -3.47 -4.40 33.55
N ASP A 103 -4.39 -5.37 33.65
CA ASP A 103 -4.08 -6.81 33.52
C ASP A 103 -4.54 -7.46 32.20
N LEU A 104 -4.87 -6.66 31.17
CA LEU A 104 -5.28 -7.17 29.84
C LEU A 104 -4.23 -6.94 28.73
N VAL A 105 -3.01 -6.52 29.09
CA VAL A 105 -1.93 -6.27 28.13
C VAL A 105 -0.74 -7.17 28.45
N THR A 106 -0.85 -8.45 28.07
CA THR A 106 0.33 -9.30 27.90
C THR A 106 0.94 -8.97 26.53
N PRO A 107 2.22 -8.59 26.42
CA PRO A 107 2.82 -8.30 25.13
C PRO A 107 2.95 -9.59 24.31
N LEU A 108 2.30 -9.60 23.14
CA LEU A 108 2.60 -10.55 22.06
C LEU A 108 4.12 -10.54 21.83
N HIS A 109 4.81 -11.58 22.29
CA HIS A 109 6.20 -11.83 21.95
C HIS A 109 6.27 -12.16 20.45
N LEU A 110 6.41 -11.12 19.62
CA LEU A 110 7.24 -11.25 18.43
C LEU A 110 8.63 -11.60 18.94
N ALA A 111 9.11 -12.79 18.59
CA ALA A 111 10.51 -13.15 18.81
C ALA A 111 11.37 -12.02 18.24
N SER A 112 11.90 -11.21 19.14
CA SER A 112 12.92 -10.23 18.86
C SER A 112 14.10 -11.00 18.27
N PHE A 113 14.30 -10.90 16.96
CA PHE A 113 15.60 -11.19 16.36
C PHE A 113 16.55 -10.04 16.70
N THR A 114 16.78 -9.82 18.00
CA THR A 114 17.90 -9.05 18.51
C THR A 114 19.05 -10.03 18.72
N THR A 115 20.17 -9.79 18.04
CA THR A 115 21.41 -10.44 18.39
C THR A 115 21.84 -9.93 19.76
N ASN A 116 21.47 -10.63 20.83
CA ASN A 116 21.84 -10.28 22.20
C ASN A 116 23.36 -10.20 22.31
N ASN A 117 23.84 -9.02 22.69
CA ASN A 117 25.22 -8.71 22.95
C ASN A 117 25.29 -8.06 24.33
N THR A 118 25.27 -8.88 25.39
CA THR A 118 25.79 -8.57 26.74
C THR A 118 25.45 -9.72 27.70
N MET A 119 26.46 -10.47 28.11
CA MET A 119 26.51 -11.16 29.40
C MET A 119 27.99 -11.25 29.78
N ALA A 120 28.44 -10.32 30.63
CA ALA A 120 29.64 -10.47 31.43
C ALA A 120 29.21 -11.16 32.74
N GLY A 121 29.85 -12.28 33.07
CA GLY A 121 29.57 -13.06 34.27
C GLY A 121 30.56 -14.19 34.44
N ASP A 122 31.61 -13.90 35.20
CA ASP A 122 32.41 -14.74 36.10
C ASP A 122 32.67 -16.23 35.80
N ILE A 123 33.98 -16.51 35.69
CA ILE A 123 34.62 -17.83 35.66
C ILE A 123 34.74 -18.38 37.09
N PRO A 124 34.49 -19.69 37.29
CA PRO A 124 35.36 -20.45 38.18
C PRO A 124 35.94 -21.73 37.55
N THR A 125 37.24 -21.81 37.76
CA THR A 125 38.27 -22.87 37.67
C THR A 125 37.89 -24.36 37.70
N ASN A 126 38.65 -25.09 36.88
CA ASN A 126 38.92 -26.53 36.75
C ASN A 126 38.86 -27.42 38.01
N GLY A 127 38.48 -28.68 37.77
CA GLY A 127 38.82 -29.84 38.59
C GLY A 127 38.64 -31.15 37.81
N ASP A 128 39.74 -31.80 37.43
CA ASP A 128 39.84 -33.13 36.80
C ASP A 128 39.37 -34.26 37.74
N THR A 129 38.78 -35.34 37.20
CA THR A 129 39.27 -36.74 37.35
C THR A 129 38.41 -37.81 36.64
N ALA A 130 39.05 -38.54 35.72
CA ALA A 130 39.13 -40.00 35.56
C ALA A 130 37.90 -40.92 35.25
N THR A 131 37.84 -41.33 33.96
CA THR A 131 37.73 -42.71 33.39
C THR A 131 36.66 -43.74 33.82
N ARG A 132 35.84 -44.19 32.85
CA ARG A 132 35.66 -45.63 32.48
C ARG A 132 35.02 -45.83 31.07
N THR A 133 35.63 -46.73 30.30
CA THR A 133 35.30 -47.42 29.03
C THR A 133 33.87 -48.02 28.94
N ALA A 134 33.16 -48.29 27.83
CA ALA A 134 33.22 -48.22 26.35
C ALA A 134 31.81 -48.68 25.81
N PRO A 135 31.59 -49.09 24.53
CA PRO A 135 31.42 -48.32 23.29
C PRO A 135 30.02 -48.49 22.64
N GLY A 136 29.64 -47.64 21.67
CA GLY A 136 28.57 -47.99 20.73
C GLY A 136 27.96 -46.85 19.90
N ALA A 137 27.93 -47.06 18.59
CA ALA A 137 27.14 -46.38 17.56
C ALA A 137 27.59 -44.97 17.14
N GLY A 138 28.17 -44.90 15.94
CA GLY A 138 28.45 -43.66 15.25
C GLY A 138 27.18 -42.93 14.82
N SER A 139 27.27 -41.61 14.86
CA SER A 139 26.53 -40.73 13.97
C SER A 139 27.49 -39.63 13.54
N GLU A 140 27.72 -39.55 12.24
CA GLU A 140 28.34 -38.39 11.62
C GLU A 140 27.42 -37.19 11.88
N GLY A 141 27.80 -36.35 12.84
CA GLY A 141 27.18 -35.05 13.02
C GLY A 141 27.60 -34.14 11.86
N PRO A 142 26.68 -33.42 11.20
CA PRO A 142 27.11 -32.38 10.27
C PRO A 142 27.79 -31.30 11.10
N THR A 143 29.08 -31.14 10.86
CA THR A 143 29.89 -29.98 11.24
C THR A 143 29.16 -28.71 10.78
N THR A 144 28.43 -28.06 11.69
CA THR A 144 28.05 -26.66 11.52
C THR A 144 29.29 -25.83 11.74
N ALA A 145 30.03 -25.67 10.65
CA ALA A 145 31.01 -24.61 10.51
C ALA A 145 30.38 -23.31 11.03
N ALA A 146 31.08 -22.66 11.94
CA ALA A 146 30.83 -21.29 12.36
C ALA A 146 30.90 -20.40 11.10
N ALA A 147 29.77 -20.25 10.42
CA ALA A 147 29.61 -19.27 9.37
C ALA A 147 29.70 -17.91 10.05
N SER A 148 30.76 -17.15 9.74
CA SER A 148 30.78 -15.72 10.03
C SER A 148 29.45 -15.13 9.56
N LYS A 149 28.78 -14.31 10.39
CA LYS A 149 27.56 -13.58 10.03
C LYS A 149 27.83 -12.72 8.80
N ARG A 150 27.71 -13.32 7.62
CA ARG A 150 27.82 -12.65 6.33
C ARG A 150 26.51 -11.89 6.17
N GLU A 151 26.59 -10.58 6.07
CA GLU A 151 25.41 -9.78 5.73
C GLU A 151 24.88 -10.28 4.39
N LEU A 152 23.66 -10.80 4.38
CA LEU A 152 23.04 -11.35 3.17
C LEU A 152 22.66 -10.20 2.23
N SER A 153 22.73 -10.44 0.93
CA SER A 153 22.32 -9.44 -0.07
C SER A 153 20.80 -9.24 -0.08
N LEU A 154 20.35 -8.13 -0.68
CA LEU A 154 18.93 -7.86 -0.90
C LEU A 154 18.23 -9.03 -1.61
N ALA A 155 18.77 -9.52 -2.74
CA ALA A 155 18.25 -10.72 -3.42
C ALA A 155 18.09 -11.92 -2.48
N THR A 156 19.12 -12.22 -1.67
CA THR A 156 19.08 -13.38 -0.78
C THR A 156 18.04 -13.20 0.32
N LEU A 157 17.97 -12.02 0.94
CA LEU A 157 16.96 -11.71 1.96
C LEU A 157 15.54 -11.76 1.39
N SER A 158 15.34 -11.19 0.20
CA SER A 158 14.08 -11.26 -0.54
C SER A 158 13.60 -12.68 -0.75
N VAL A 159 14.49 -13.69 -0.79
CA VAL A 159 14.18 -15.11 -1.03
C VAL A 159 14.08 -15.96 0.24
N HIS A 160 14.85 -15.65 1.28
CA HIS A 160 15.03 -16.58 2.40
C HIS A 160 14.67 -16.02 3.78
N ALA A 161 14.35 -14.72 3.90
CA ALA A 161 14.13 -14.08 5.20
C ALA A 161 12.97 -14.68 6.03
N ASP A 162 12.09 -15.46 5.42
CA ASP A 162 10.94 -16.12 6.05
C ASP A 162 11.08 -17.66 6.16
N ASP A 163 12.21 -18.26 5.77
CA ASP A 163 12.39 -19.72 5.75
C ASP A 163 12.21 -20.38 7.12
N GLY A 164 12.49 -19.65 8.21
CA GLY A 164 12.35 -20.13 9.59
C GLY A 164 10.96 -19.96 10.20
N ILE A 165 9.98 -19.43 9.46
CA ILE A 165 8.66 -19.08 10.00
C ILE A 165 7.67 -20.22 9.86
N SER A 166 7.55 -20.81 8.65
CA SER A 166 6.56 -21.85 8.41
C SER A 166 7.06 -23.20 8.90
N SER A 167 6.21 -23.90 9.64
CA SER A 167 6.46 -25.29 10.06
C SER A 167 6.35 -26.31 8.92
N HIS A 168 5.76 -25.91 7.79
CA HIS A 168 5.51 -26.80 6.66
C HIS A 168 6.74 -26.92 5.75
N ARG A 169 7.02 -28.13 5.24
CA ARG A 169 8.17 -28.44 4.38
C ARG A 169 8.04 -27.98 2.91
N ALA A 170 7.03 -27.17 2.60
CA ALA A 170 6.80 -26.73 1.23
C ALA A 170 7.70 -25.54 0.93
N ILE A 171 8.43 -25.60 -0.19
CA ILE A 171 9.30 -24.51 -0.62
C ILE A 171 8.48 -23.26 -0.98
N ALA A 172 7.41 -23.44 -1.76
CA ALA A 172 6.48 -22.36 -2.03
C ALA A 172 5.55 -22.16 -0.81
N PRO A 173 5.33 -20.91 -0.35
CA PRO A 173 4.36 -20.63 0.71
C PRO A 173 2.96 -21.09 0.30
N ALA A 174 2.26 -21.77 1.20
CA ALA A 174 0.84 -22.04 1.03
C ALA A 174 0.02 -20.75 1.20
N MET A 175 -1.15 -20.68 0.57
CA MET A 175 -2.11 -19.61 0.80
C MET A 175 -3.07 -20.03 1.93
N HIS A 176 -3.11 -19.25 3.01
CA HIS A 176 -3.90 -19.54 4.20
C HIS A 176 -5.06 -18.56 4.32
N VAL A 177 -6.28 -19.04 4.03
CA VAL A 177 -7.52 -18.24 4.11
C VAL A 177 -8.22 -18.35 5.47
N SER A 178 -7.63 -19.06 6.44
CA SER A 178 -8.24 -19.23 7.76
C SER A 178 -8.27 -17.91 8.52
N THR A 179 -9.39 -17.64 9.18
CA THR A 179 -9.55 -16.49 10.06
C THR A 179 -9.27 -16.81 11.53
N THR A 180 -9.35 -18.09 11.91
CA THR A 180 -9.23 -18.55 13.30
C THR A 180 -8.32 -19.76 13.40
N PHE A 181 -7.70 -19.94 14.55
CA PHE A 181 -6.71 -20.98 14.80
C PHE A 181 -7.05 -21.70 16.11
N LYS A 182 -6.71 -22.99 16.17
CA LYS A 182 -7.00 -23.82 17.34
C LYS A 182 -6.05 -23.47 18.48
N TYR A 183 -6.59 -23.37 19.69
CA TYR A 183 -5.78 -23.31 20.90
C TYR A 183 -5.17 -24.67 21.25
N HIS A 184 -4.18 -24.64 22.13
CA HIS A 184 -3.61 -25.85 22.72
C HIS A 184 -4.67 -26.73 23.39
N SER A 185 -4.57 -28.05 23.26
CA SER A 185 -5.55 -28.99 23.81
C SER A 185 -5.31 -29.32 25.29
N ASN A 186 -4.08 -29.17 25.78
CA ASN A 186 -3.73 -29.31 27.20
C ASN A 186 -4.11 -28.03 27.97
N PRO A 187 -5.04 -28.09 28.95
CA PRO A 187 -5.44 -26.93 29.75
C PRO A 187 -4.30 -26.24 30.49
N ASP A 188 -3.26 -26.99 30.91
CA ASP A 188 -2.11 -26.44 31.66
C ASP A 188 -1.20 -25.56 30.79
N GLU A 189 -1.33 -25.69 29.46
CA GLU A 189 -0.57 -24.92 28.46
C GLU A 189 -1.36 -23.75 27.89
N LEU A 190 -2.64 -23.59 28.26
CA LEU A 190 -3.42 -22.42 27.86
C LEU A 190 -2.85 -21.15 28.52
N ARG A 191 -2.69 -20.10 27.71
CA ARG A 191 -2.21 -18.78 28.14
C ARG A 191 -3.18 -17.72 27.64
N SER A 192 -3.55 -16.77 28.51
CA SER A 192 -4.49 -15.72 28.14
C SER A 192 -3.88 -14.82 27.06
N GLY A 193 -4.57 -14.66 25.93
CA GLY A 193 -4.11 -13.80 24.83
C GLY A 193 -2.97 -14.37 23.98
N GLU A 194 -2.55 -15.61 24.23
CA GLU A 194 -1.42 -16.24 23.55
C GLU A 194 -1.79 -17.64 23.00
N ASN A 195 -1.13 -18.05 21.92
CA ASN A 195 -1.29 -19.38 21.33
C ASN A 195 0.02 -19.88 20.72
N VAL A 196 1.12 -19.71 21.46
CA VAL A 196 2.46 -20.08 20.98
C VAL A 196 2.61 -21.60 21.00
N ASP A 197 2.86 -22.18 19.83
CA ASP A 197 3.37 -23.54 19.68
C ASP A 197 4.91 -23.51 19.78
N PRO A 198 5.53 -24.12 20.80
CA PRO A 198 6.99 -24.15 20.93
C PRO A 198 7.71 -24.79 19.75
N SER A 199 7.05 -25.65 18.97
CA SER A 199 7.60 -26.28 17.77
C SER A 199 7.49 -25.41 16.52
N ALA A 200 6.64 -24.37 16.55
CA ALA A 200 6.38 -23.47 15.43
C ALA A 200 6.06 -22.02 15.92
N PRO A 201 6.97 -21.36 16.66
CA PRO A 201 6.68 -20.07 17.28
C PRO A 201 6.38 -18.96 16.25
N GLY A 202 6.97 -19.03 15.06
CA GLY A 202 6.71 -18.09 13.95
C GLY A 202 5.39 -18.33 13.21
N ASP A 203 4.76 -19.50 13.37
CA ASP A 203 3.51 -19.92 12.72
C ASP A 203 2.36 -20.04 13.75
N SER A 204 2.51 -19.33 14.86
CA SER A 204 1.58 -19.35 15.99
C SER A 204 0.61 -18.18 15.90
N HIS A 205 -0.66 -18.50 15.64
CA HIS A 205 -1.71 -17.51 15.37
C HIS A 205 -2.94 -17.76 16.24
N ILE A 206 -3.72 -16.70 16.47
CA ILE A 206 -4.99 -16.75 17.21
C ILE A 206 -6.16 -16.39 16.30
N TYR A 207 -6.04 -15.24 15.64
CA TYR A 207 -7.05 -14.69 14.76
C TYR A 207 -6.39 -13.84 13.67
N SER A 208 -6.87 -13.95 12.43
CA SER A 208 -6.20 -13.36 11.26
C SER A 208 -6.06 -11.84 11.30
N ARG A 209 -6.83 -11.16 12.15
CA ARG A 209 -6.70 -9.71 12.36
C ARG A 209 -5.43 -9.34 13.13
N TYR A 210 -4.95 -10.22 14.02
CA TYR A 210 -3.74 -10.00 14.80
C TYR A 210 -2.50 -10.33 13.97
N SER A 211 -2.49 -11.54 13.42
CA SER A 211 -1.45 -12.08 12.56
C SER A 211 -2.00 -13.26 11.76
N GLY A 212 -1.33 -13.62 10.66
CA GLY A 212 -1.64 -14.83 9.90
C GLY A 212 -0.41 -15.33 9.16
N PRO A 213 -0.43 -16.57 8.64
CA PRO A 213 0.77 -17.17 8.06
C PRO A 213 1.36 -16.37 6.90
N ASN A 214 0.51 -15.87 5.98
CA ASN A 214 0.98 -15.12 4.82
C ASN A 214 1.48 -13.70 5.19
N THR A 215 0.77 -12.98 6.05
CA THR A 215 1.13 -11.63 6.47
C THR A 215 2.42 -11.63 7.30
N THR A 216 2.57 -12.58 8.22
CA THR A 216 3.77 -12.73 9.06
C THR A 216 5.03 -12.98 8.23
N ARG A 217 4.93 -13.86 7.23
CA ARG A 217 6.04 -14.12 6.29
C ARG A 217 6.37 -12.89 5.45
N LEU A 218 5.35 -12.18 4.94
CA LEU A 218 5.57 -10.95 4.18
C LEU A 218 6.28 -9.88 5.03
N GLU A 219 5.79 -9.65 6.25
CA GLU A 219 6.35 -8.68 7.19
C GLU A 219 7.78 -9.01 7.59
N ALA A 220 8.13 -10.29 7.73
CA ALA A 220 9.51 -10.71 7.99
C ALA A 220 10.46 -10.41 6.83
N ILE A 221 10.04 -10.70 5.58
CA ILE A 221 10.82 -10.36 4.39
C ILE A 221 10.98 -8.85 4.30
N LEU A 222 9.88 -8.09 4.40
CA LEU A 222 9.91 -6.63 4.38
C LEU A 222 10.83 -6.05 5.45
N SER A 223 10.72 -6.56 6.68
CA SER A 223 11.54 -6.08 7.79
C SER A 223 13.03 -6.30 7.55
N SER A 224 13.38 -7.41 6.90
CA SER A 224 14.75 -7.73 6.54
C SER A 224 15.27 -6.86 5.39
N VAL A 225 14.50 -6.71 4.31
CA VAL A 225 14.94 -5.95 3.12
C VAL A 225 14.93 -4.43 3.34
N LEU A 226 14.08 -3.93 4.25
CA LEU A 226 14.00 -2.52 4.63
C LEU A 226 14.83 -2.19 5.88
N ARG A 227 15.47 -3.20 6.50
CA ARG A 227 16.34 -3.03 7.68
C ARG A 227 15.64 -2.36 8.87
N GLY A 228 14.34 -2.60 9.01
CA GLY A 228 13.51 -2.02 10.04
C GLY A 228 12.21 -2.81 10.22
N PRO A 229 11.75 -3.07 11.46
CA PRO A 229 10.51 -3.80 11.69
C PRO A 229 9.34 -3.18 10.92
N THR A 230 8.59 -4.01 10.19
CA THR A 230 7.61 -3.56 9.19
C THR A 230 6.23 -4.19 9.41
N LEU A 231 5.19 -3.36 9.34
CA LEU A 231 3.79 -3.79 9.32
C LEU A 231 3.15 -3.57 7.96
N THR A 232 2.24 -4.47 7.61
CA THR A 232 1.42 -4.41 6.40
C THR A 232 0.00 -3.91 6.71
N TYR A 233 -0.58 -3.21 5.75
CA TYR A 233 -1.92 -2.63 5.79
C TYR A 233 -2.65 -2.90 4.46
N SER A 234 -3.98 -2.76 4.47
CA SER A 234 -4.82 -3.00 3.29
C SER A 234 -4.53 -2.09 2.07
N SER A 235 -3.91 -0.93 2.28
CA SER A 235 -3.48 -0.02 1.21
C SER A 235 -2.44 0.97 1.72
N GLY A 236 -1.74 1.66 0.80
CA GLY A 236 -0.84 2.76 1.17
C GLY A 236 -1.55 3.86 1.97
N LEU A 237 -2.80 4.19 1.63
CA LEU A 237 -3.59 5.16 2.39
C LEU A 237 -3.97 4.68 3.78
N SER A 238 -4.22 3.38 3.93
CA SER A 238 -4.48 2.77 5.24
C SER A 238 -3.23 2.83 6.12
N ALA A 239 -2.03 2.62 5.55
CA ALA A 239 -0.76 2.77 6.24
C ALA A 239 -0.53 4.23 6.66
N PHE A 240 -0.71 5.20 5.74
CA PHE A 240 -0.56 6.62 6.06
C PHE A 240 -1.57 7.09 7.14
N HIS A 241 -2.81 6.62 7.05
CA HIS A 241 -3.83 6.88 8.07
C HIS A 241 -3.43 6.32 9.43
N ALA A 242 -3.01 5.05 9.49
CA ALA A 242 -2.54 4.43 10.74
C ALA A 242 -1.36 5.18 11.35
N MET A 243 -0.39 5.60 10.53
CA MET A 243 0.76 6.40 10.98
C MET A 243 0.32 7.72 11.63
N LEU A 244 -0.64 8.44 11.03
CA LEU A 244 -1.11 9.71 11.58
C LEU A 244 -2.01 9.54 12.81
N VAL A 245 -2.76 8.43 12.91
CA VAL A 245 -3.52 8.09 14.12
C VAL A 245 -2.55 7.80 15.27
N PHE A 246 -1.55 6.96 15.02
CA PHE A 246 -0.54 6.58 16.00
C PHE A 246 0.29 7.79 16.49
N LEU A 247 0.86 8.58 15.57
CA LEU A 247 1.68 9.74 15.92
C LEU A 247 0.85 10.91 16.47
N ASN A 248 -0.44 10.96 16.12
CA ASN A 248 -1.41 11.99 16.51
C ASN A 248 -0.87 13.44 16.50
N PRO A 249 -0.26 13.91 15.39
CA PRO A 249 0.35 15.22 15.35
C PRO A 249 -0.69 16.34 15.34
N LYS A 250 -0.30 17.54 15.79
CA LYS A 250 -1.15 18.74 15.60
C LYS A 250 -1.01 19.29 14.19
N ARG A 251 0.17 19.13 13.58
CA ARG A 251 0.50 19.61 12.25
C ARG A 251 1.24 18.54 11.46
N VAL A 252 0.95 18.50 10.16
CA VAL A 252 1.68 17.72 9.18
C VAL A 252 2.20 18.65 8.08
N ALA A 253 3.52 18.74 7.94
CA ALA A 253 4.15 19.39 6.81
C ALA A 253 4.33 18.37 5.68
N ILE A 254 3.65 18.62 4.57
CA ILE A 254 3.65 17.78 3.38
C ILE A 254 3.43 18.67 2.16
N GLY A 255 4.30 18.54 1.16
CA GLY A 255 4.21 19.34 -0.06
C GLY A 255 3.28 18.70 -1.07
N GLY A 256 3.43 19.06 -2.35
CA GLY A 256 2.87 18.26 -3.44
C GLY A 256 3.36 16.80 -3.37
N GLY A 257 2.62 15.91 -4.03
CA GLY A 257 2.86 14.46 -4.04
C GLY A 257 1.57 13.69 -4.27
N TYR A 258 1.47 12.49 -3.71
CA TYR A 258 0.30 11.65 -3.85
C TYR A 258 -0.93 12.26 -3.17
N HIS A 259 -1.86 12.75 -4.01
CA HIS A 259 -3.11 13.40 -3.62
C HIS A 259 -3.94 12.62 -2.57
N GLY A 260 -3.82 11.30 -2.51
CA GLY A 260 -4.53 10.48 -1.53
C GLY A 260 -4.10 10.77 -0.08
N CYS A 261 -2.83 11.07 0.18
CA CYS A 261 -2.35 11.45 1.52
C CYS A 261 -3.00 12.76 1.98
N HIS A 262 -3.17 13.74 1.09
CA HIS A 262 -3.93 14.97 1.37
C HIS A 262 -5.40 14.68 1.67
N GLY A 263 -5.98 13.65 1.05
CA GLY A 263 -7.32 13.16 1.36
C GLY A 263 -7.44 12.64 2.79
N VAL A 264 -6.49 11.81 3.23
CA VAL A 264 -6.42 11.30 4.60
C VAL A 264 -6.27 12.46 5.60
N ILE A 265 -5.41 13.43 5.32
CA ILE A 265 -5.22 14.61 6.17
C ILE A 265 -6.52 15.40 6.31
N LYS A 266 -7.27 15.61 5.22
CA LYS A 266 -8.58 16.29 5.27
C LYS A 266 -9.59 15.55 6.15
N VAL A 267 -9.58 14.21 6.13
CA VAL A 267 -10.43 13.39 7.00
C VAL A 267 -10.04 13.59 8.47
N LEU A 268 -8.75 13.52 8.80
CA LEU A 268 -8.28 13.72 10.18
C LEU A 268 -8.48 15.16 10.66
N ALA A 269 -8.21 16.15 9.81
CA ALA A 269 -8.46 17.57 10.10
C ALA A 269 -9.93 17.83 10.49
N LYS A 270 -10.87 17.16 9.83
CA LYS A 270 -12.29 17.23 10.18
C LYS A 270 -12.58 16.64 11.57
N LEU A 271 -11.83 15.62 12.00
CA LEU A 271 -12.05 14.91 13.26
C LEU A 271 -11.38 15.60 14.45
N ASN A 272 -10.14 16.08 14.29
CA ASN A 272 -9.31 16.54 15.40
C ASN A 272 -8.64 17.91 15.18
N GLY A 273 -8.88 18.56 14.04
CA GLY A 273 -8.30 19.87 13.73
C GLY A 273 -6.84 19.84 13.25
N LEU A 274 -6.32 18.68 12.84
CA LEU A 274 -4.99 18.53 12.20
C LEU A 274 -4.76 19.61 11.15
N GLN A 275 -3.64 20.33 11.27
CA GLN A 275 -3.25 21.39 10.34
C GLN A 275 -2.30 20.84 9.28
N GLN A 276 -2.55 21.18 8.03
CA GLN A 276 -1.63 20.91 6.93
C GLN A 276 -0.73 22.13 6.68
N LEU A 277 0.58 21.89 6.60
CA LEU A 277 1.60 22.86 6.24
C LEU A 277 2.30 22.44 4.94
N GLU A 278 2.82 23.40 4.19
CA GLU A 278 3.63 23.15 3.00
C GLU A 278 5.09 22.86 3.36
N LEU A 279 5.87 22.33 2.39
CA LEU A 279 7.31 22.06 2.54
C LEU A 279 8.18 23.26 2.10
N ASP A 280 7.76 24.48 2.45
CA ASP A 280 8.56 25.70 2.29
C ASP A 280 9.12 26.15 3.65
N ASP A 281 10.24 26.89 3.64
CA ASP A 281 10.94 27.28 4.86
C ASP A 281 10.04 28.05 5.85
N ALA A 282 9.17 28.94 5.36
CA ALA A 282 8.29 29.73 6.22
C ALA A 282 7.21 28.88 6.90
N SER A 283 6.71 27.85 6.21
CA SER A 283 5.78 26.85 6.75
C SER A 283 6.47 25.90 7.72
N LEU A 284 7.67 25.42 7.39
CA LEU A 284 8.45 24.50 8.23
C LEU A 284 8.85 25.12 9.58
N GLU A 285 9.00 26.44 9.64
CA GLU A 285 9.27 27.14 10.90
C GLU A 285 8.12 27.01 11.94
N LYS A 286 6.90 26.69 11.51
CA LYS A 286 5.72 26.52 12.37
C LYS A 286 5.60 25.12 13.00
N LEU A 287 6.45 24.18 12.59
CA LEU A 287 6.46 22.83 13.18
C LEU A 287 6.89 22.90 14.65
N GLU A 288 6.28 22.05 15.47
CA GLU A 288 6.61 21.87 16.88
C GLU A 288 6.98 20.41 17.18
N ALA A 289 7.39 20.14 18.42
CA ALA A 289 7.75 18.80 18.84
C ALA A 289 6.56 17.84 18.74
N GLY A 290 6.78 16.67 18.15
CA GLY A 290 5.73 15.67 17.88
C GLY A 290 4.90 15.90 16.61
N ASP A 291 5.08 17.03 15.90
CA ASP A 291 4.49 17.21 14.58
C ASP A 291 5.18 16.30 13.54
N VAL A 292 4.54 16.11 12.38
CA VAL A 292 5.06 15.24 11.31
C VAL A 292 5.59 16.07 10.15
N LEU A 293 6.81 15.78 9.72
CA LEU A 293 7.38 16.21 8.45
C LEU A 293 7.36 15.02 7.49
N HIS A 294 6.40 15.01 6.55
CA HIS A 294 6.20 13.92 5.61
C HIS A 294 6.76 14.28 4.22
N VAL A 295 7.78 13.54 3.80
CA VAL A 295 8.49 13.80 2.54
C VAL A 295 8.31 12.62 1.59
N GLU A 296 7.63 12.84 0.48
CA GLU A 296 7.66 11.93 -0.66
C GLU A 296 8.91 12.21 -1.51
N THR A 297 9.74 11.20 -1.71
CA THR A 297 10.91 11.30 -2.61
C THR A 297 11.30 9.93 -3.17
N PRO A 298 11.46 9.81 -4.50
CA PRO A 298 11.13 10.78 -5.54
C PRO A 298 9.64 11.15 -5.60
N LEU A 299 9.33 12.30 -6.20
CA LEU A 299 8.02 12.93 -6.18
C LEU A 299 7.08 12.41 -7.28
N ASN A 300 5.86 12.02 -6.95
CA ASN A 300 4.78 11.85 -7.93
C ASN A 300 4.24 13.24 -8.38
N PRO A 301 4.17 13.54 -9.69
CA PRO A 301 4.41 12.68 -10.85
C PRO A 301 5.80 12.82 -11.50
N THR A 302 6.66 13.73 -11.05
CA THR A 302 7.87 14.13 -11.81
C THR A 302 9.05 13.17 -11.68
N GLY A 303 9.08 12.35 -10.63
CA GLY A 303 10.23 11.50 -10.31
C GLY A 303 11.47 12.27 -9.85
N GLU A 304 11.31 13.55 -9.46
CA GLU A 304 12.38 14.36 -8.89
C GLU A 304 12.56 14.04 -7.40
N ALA A 305 13.80 13.94 -6.96
CA ALA A 305 14.17 13.68 -5.58
C ALA A 305 14.22 14.96 -4.75
N ARG A 306 13.90 14.82 -3.47
CA ARG A 306 14.01 15.86 -2.45
C ARG A 306 15.11 15.50 -1.45
N ASN A 307 15.89 16.48 -1.00
CA ASN A 307 17.04 16.27 -0.12
C ASN A 307 16.62 15.89 1.31
N LEU A 308 16.68 14.60 1.65
CA LEU A 308 16.29 14.11 2.99
C LEU A 308 17.23 14.59 4.10
N ALA A 309 18.50 14.85 3.81
CA ALA A 309 19.43 15.38 4.80
C ALA A 309 19.01 16.78 5.28
N TYR A 310 18.50 17.62 4.36
CA TYR A 310 17.89 18.91 4.71
C TYR A 310 16.69 18.73 5.64
N PHE A 311 15.71 17.90 5.25
CA PHE A 311 14.50 17.68 6.06
C PHE A 311 14.79 17.02 7.40
N ARG A 312 15.79 16.14 7.48
CA ARG A 312 16.25 15.56 8.76
C ARG A 312 16.78 16.62 9.70
N GLN A 313 17.56 17.59 9.21
CA GLN A 313 18.02 18.70 10.04
C GLN A 313 16.86 19.55 10.54
N VAL A 314 15.89 19.87 9.67
CA VAL A 314 14.67 20.61 10.06
C VAL A 314 13.90 19.86 11.14
N ALA A 315 13.56 18.58 10.90
CA ALA A 315 12.84 17.74 11.85
C ALA A 315 13.56 17.68 13.21
N SER A 316 14.89 17.51 13.20
CA SER A 316 15.67 17.48 14.43
C SER A 316 15.64 18.79 15.20
N ARG A 317 15.67 19.95 14.52
CA ARG A 317 15.60 21.27 15.18
C ARG A 317 14.23 21.52 15.80
N LYS A 318 13.17 21.02 15.17
CA LYS A 318 11.78 21.23 15.58
C LYS A 318 11.28 20.17 16.58
N GLY A 319 12.00 19.06 16.74
CA GLY A 319 11.52 17.90 17.49
C GLY A 319 10.38 17.15 16.77
N ALA A 320 10.25 17.35 15.46
CA ALA A 320 9.25 16.70 14.62
C ALA A 320 9.74 15.31 14.15
N TYR A 321 8.80 14.45 13.77
CA TYR A 321 9.09 13.15 13.18
C TYR A 321 9.27 13.28 11.66
N LEU A 322 10.38 12.78 11.13
CA LEU A 322 10.60 12.67 9.69
C LEU A 322 10.00 11.35 9.21
N THR A 323 8.97 11.44 8.38
CA THR A 323 8.36 10.28 7.73
C THR A 323 8.58 10.38 6.22
N VAL A 324 8.90 9.27 5.57
CA VAL A 324 9.25 9.26 4.13
C VAL A 324 8.33 8.32 3.37
N ASP A 325 7.60 8.83 2.38
CA ASP A 325 7.01 7.97 1.34
C ASP A 325 8.10 7.66 0.30
N ALA A 326 8.60 6.42 0.36
CA ALA A 326 9.66 5.91 -0.49
C ALA A 326 9.13 5.05 -1.65
N THR A 327 7.83 5.14 -1.94
CA THR A 327 7.18 4.33 -2.99
C THR A 327 7.89 4.43 -4.35
N PHE A 328 8.45 5.59 -4.69
CA PHE A 328 9.08 5.84 -6.00
C PHE A 328 10.56 5.43 -6.08
N ALA A 329 11.18 5.10 -4.95
CA ALA A 329 12.55 4.60 -4.89
C ALA A 329 12.67 3.47 -3.85
N PRO A 330 11.99 2.32 -4.08
CA PRO A 330 12.13 1.16 -3.21
C PRO A 330 13.58 0.64 -3.24
N PRO A 331 13.99 -0.22 -2.29
CA PRO A 331 15.26 -0.91 -2.36
C PRO A 331 15.44 -1.63 -3.72
N PRO A 332 16.65 -1.57 -4.31
CA PRO A 332 17.90 -1.06 -3.75
C PRO A 332 18.18 0.44 -4.02
N LEU A 333 17.22 1.21 -4.53
CA LEU A 333 17.48 2.57 -5.04
C LEU A 333 17.83 3.56 -3.92
N GLN A 334 17.08 3.53 -2.81
CA GLN A 334 17.23 4.45 -1.69
C GLN A 334 16.98 3.73 -0.35
N ASP A 335 17.71 4.12 0.70
CA ASP A 335 17.50 3.71 2.10
C ASP A 335 17.24 4.96 2.97
N PRO A 336 15.97 5.35 3.20
CA PRO A 336 15.67 6.54 3.98
C PRO A 336 16.07 6.44 5.47
N PHE A 337 16.20 5.23 6.03
CA PHE A 337 16.66 5.09 7.43
C PHE A 337 18.12 5.50 7.58
N ALA A 338 18.95 5.23 6.57
CA ALA A 338 20.34 5.72 6.53
C ALA A 338 20.41 7.26 6.55
N LEU A 339 19.33 7.94 6.13
CA LEU A 339 19.20 9.40 6.09
C LEU A 339 18.40 9.94 7.28
N GLY A 340 18.06 9.09 8.25
CA GLY A 340 17.47 9.47 9.52
C GLY A 340 15.94 9.62 9.52
N ALA A 341 15.24 8.94 8.60
CA ALA A 341 13.80 8.77 8.70
C ALA A 341 13.41 8.04 10.01
N ASP A 342 12.31 8.47 10.63
CA ASP A 342 11.71 7.81 11.78
C ASP A 342 10.75 6.68 11.33
N VAL A 343 10.00 6.92 10.24
CA VAL A 343 9.11 5.95 9.59
C VAL A 343 9.30 6.00 8.08
N VAL A 344 9.37 4.84 7.44
CA VAL A 344 9.35 4.71 5.99
C VAL A 344 8.05 4.04 5.57
N MET A 345 7.32 4.72 4.70
CA MET A 345 6.09 4.23 4.11
C MET A 345 6.34 3.79 2.67
N HIS A 346 5.70 2.71 2.26
CA HIS A 346 5.49 2.40 0.84
C HIS A 346 4.03 2.07 0.58
N SER A 347 3.52 2.50 -0.57
CA SER A 347 2.41 1.81 -1.21
C SER A 347 2.93 0.48 -1.78
N GLY A 348 2.75 -0.59 -1.01
CA GLY A 348 3.09 -1.95 -1.42
C GLY A 348 2.39 -2.39 -2.71
N THR A 349 1.29 -1.73 -3.08
CA THR A 349 0.62 -1.86 -4.40
C THR A 349 1.55 -1.68 -5.59
N LYS A 350 2.63 -0.89 -5.42
CA LYS A 350 3.53 -0.49 -6.52
C LYS A 350 4.64 -1.51 -6.67
N TYR A 351 5.90 -1.14 -6.42
CA TYR A 351 7.03 -2.02 -6.72
C TYR A 351 7.12 -3.29 -5.86
N PHE A 352 6.59 -3.29 -4.64
CA PHE A 352 6.56 -4.50 -3.80
C PHE A 352 5.63 -5.56 -4.40
N GLY A 353 4.40 -5.20 -4.77
CA GLY A 353 3.47 -6.07 -5.49
C GLY A 353 3.94 -6.34 -6.92
N GLY A 354 4.35 -5.30 -7.64
CA GLY A 354 5.13 -5.37 -8.88
C GLY A 354 4.42 -5.96 -10.10
N HIS A 355 3.20 -6.48 -9.95
CA HIS A 355 2.47 -7.23 -10.97
C HIS A 355 1.03 -6.71 -11.17
N SER A 356 0.73 -5.52 -10.63
CA SER A 356 -0.56 -4.84 -10.81
C SER A 356 -1.78 -5.64 -10.33
N ASP A 357 -1.59 -6.51 -9.33
CA ASP A 357 -2.58 -7.48 -8.83
C ASP A 357 -2.71 -7.50 -7.29
N MET A 358 -2.06 -6.57 -6.58
CA MET A 358 -2.04 -6.51 -5.11
C MET A 358 -2.28 -5.09 -4.62
N LEU A 359 -3.17 -4.91 -3.64
CA LEU A 359 -3.32 -3.64 -2.90
C LEU A 359 -2.70 -3.79 -1.51
N CYS A 360 -1.74 -2.94 -1.18
CA CYS A 360 -0.98 -3.04 0.07
C CYS A 360 -0.38 -1.68 0.47
N GLY A 361 -0.27 -1.44 1.76
CA GLY A 361 0.57 -0.40 2.35
C GLY A 361 1.52 -0.99 3.37
N THR A 362 2.66 -0.35 3.58
CA THR A 362 3.65 -0.78 4.57
C THR A 362 4.11 0.41 5.38
N LEU A 363 4.32 0.19 6.69
CA LEU A 363 5.06 1.09 7.56
C LEU A 363 6.24 0.32 8.14
N SER A 364 7.45 0.78 7.82
CA SER A 364 8.69 0.32 8.42
C SER A 364 9.14 1.33 9.45
N LEU A 365 9.56 0.85 10.61
CA LEU A 365 9.99 1.69 11.71
C LEU A 365 11.52 1.74 11.80
N ASN A 366 12.05 2.91 12.13
CA ASN A 366 13.46 3.01 12.49
C ASN A 366 13.74 2.06 13.66
N PRO A 367 14.77 1.19 13.60
CA PRO A 367 15.07 0.24 14.66
C PRO A 367 15.19 0.87 16.05
N LYS A 368 15.61 2.14 16.14
CA LYS A 368 15.73 2.87 17.41
C LYS A 368 14.40 3.18 18.10
N ARG A 369 13.28 3.06 17.38
CA ARG A 369 11.92 3.34 17.88
C ARG A 369 11.02 2.10 17.90
N ALA A 370 11.44 1.04 17.21
CA ALA A 370 10.57 -0.08 16.92
C ALA A 370 10.08 -0.81 18.18
N ASP A 371 10.93 -0.96 19.21
CA ASP A 371 10.55 -1.65 20.44
C ASP A 371 9.40 -0.96 21.18
N GLU A 372 9.35 0.38 21.13
CA GLU A 372 8.28 1.18 21.74
C GLU A 372 7.02 1.23 20.85
N TRP A 373 7.20 1.42 19.55
CA TRP A 373 6.10 1.76 18.63
C TRP A 373 5.40 0.53 18.03
N MET A 374 6.12 -0.57 17.81
CA MET A 374 5.59 -1.75 17.13
C MET A 374 4.39 -2.39 17.85
N PRO A 375 4.41 -2.60 19.18
CA PRO A 375 3.27 -3.21 19.88
C PRO A 375 1.99 -2.37 19.75
N GLU A 376 2.09 -1.05 19.88
CA GLU A 376 0.95 -0.15 19.80
C GLU A 376 0.41 -0.05 18.37
N LEU A 377 1.26 0.10 17.36
CA LEU A 377 0.86 0.10 15.95
C LEU A 377 0.17 -1.20 15.53
N LEU A 378 0.65 -2.36 16.03
CA LEU A 378 0.01 -3.65 15.79
C LEU A 378 -1.39 -3.67 16.40
N MET A 379 -1.54 -3.23 17.65
CA MET A 379 -2.84 -3.15 18.33
C MET A 379 -3.80 -2.18 17.63
N GLU A 380 -3.33 -0.99 17.25
CA GLU A 380 -4.14 -0.02 16.51
C GLU A 380 -4.58 -0.56 15.14
N ARG A 381 -3.69 -1.23 14.39
CA ARG A 381 -4.07 -1.90 13.14
C ARG A 381 -5.23 -2.87 13.35
N CYS A 382 -5.21 -3.60 14.48
CA CYS A 382 -6.27 -4.54 14.83
C CYS A 382 -7.60 -3.83 15.13
N PHE A 383 -7.59 -2.69 15.82
CA PHE A 383 -8.83 -1.96 16.15
C PHE A 383 -9.37 -1.14 14.98
N ILE A 384 -8.49 -0.53 14.20
CA ILE A 384 -8.85 0.18 12.96
C ILE A 384 -9.35 -0.82 11.91
N GLY A 385 -8.90 -2.08 11.97
CA GLY A 385 -9.30 -3.14 11.05
C GLY A 385 -8.66 -3.02 9.66
N SER A 386 -7.62 -2.20 9.52
CA SER A 386 -6.89 -1.98 8.25
C SER A 386 -5.86 -3.08 7.96
N VAL A 387 -6.29 -4.34 8.08
CA VAL A 387 -5.43 -5.52 7.90
C VAL A 387 -5.32 -5.92 6.42
N MET A 388 -4.16 -6.44 6.04
CA MET A 388 -3.96 -7.00 4.69
C MET A 388 -4.66 -8.36 4.56
N GLY A 389 -5.20 -8.66 3.38
CA GLY A 389 -5.83 -9.95 3.11
C GLY A 389 -4.81 -11.08 2.88
N SER A 390 -5.27 -12.33 3.04
CA SER A 390 -4.42 -13.52 2.88
C SER A 390 -3.88 -13.70 1.47
N MET A 391 -4.69 -13.40 0.45
CA MET A 391 -4.27 -13.52 -0.94
C MET A 391 -3.22 -12.45 -1.28
N GLU A 392 -3.42 -11.22 -0.82
CA GLU A 392 -2.45 -10.13 -0.95
C GLU A 392 -1.15 -10.48 -0.23
N GLY A 393 -1.20 -11.05 0.97
CA GLY A 393 0.00 -11.51 1.67
C GLY A 393 0.76 -12.60 0.91
N TRP A 394 0.04 -13.55 0.31
CA TRP A 394 0.65 -14.60 -0.51
C TRP A 394 1.27 -14.04 -1.79
N LEU A 395 0.56 -13.15 -2.49
CA LEU A 395 1.08 -12.44 -3.67
C LEU A 395 2.32 -11.61 -3.30
N GLY A 396 2.30 -10.92 -2.16
CA GLY A 396 3.42 -10.12 -1.68
C GLY A 396 4.68 -10.96 -1.47
N VAL A 397 4.58 -12.12 -0.80
CA VAL A 397 5.74 -13.02 -0.60
C VAL A 397 6.30 -13.45 -1.96
N ARG A 398 5.44 -13.85 -2.90
CA ARG A 398 5.86 -14.20 -4.27
C ARG A 398 6.55 -13.03 -4.96
N SER A 399 5.98 -11.84 -4.90
CA SER A 399 6.45 -10.67 -5.64
C SER A 399 7.76 -10.09 -5.11
N LEU A 400 8.00 -10.15 -3.80
CA LEU A 400 9.26 -9.70 -3.20
C LEU A 400 10.47 -10.53 -3.63
N ARG A 401 10.27 -11.80 -4.02
CA ARG A 401 11.36 -12.66 -4.53
C ARG A 401 12.04 -12.11 -5.77
N THR A 402 11.34 -11.29 -6.56
CA THR A 402 11.86 -10.67 -7.79
C THR A 402 12.03 -9.15 -7.68
N LEU A 403 11.90 -8.57 -6.48
CA LEU A 403 11.94 -7.13 -6.26
C LEU A 403 13.19 -6.49 -6.84
N GLU A 404 14.38 -6.96 -6.43
CA GLU A 404 15.65 -6.38 -6.88
C GLU A 404 15.79 -6.43 -8.41
N LEU A 405 15.50 -7.59 -9.00
CA LEU A 405 15.61 -7.80 -10.46
C LEU A 405 14.73 -6.82 -11.23
N ARG A 406 13.48 -6.66 -10.81
CA ARG A 406 12.51 -5.76 -11.45
C ARG A 406 12.93 -4.30 -11.28
N VAL A 407 13.19 -3.86 -10.05
CA VAL A 407 13.47 -2.46 -9.74
C VAL A 407 14.76 -1.98 -10.41
N LYS A 408 15.83 -2.79 -10.41
CA LYS A 408 17.07 -2.44 -11.12
C LYS A 408 16.86 -2.28 -12.61
N ARG A 409 16.20 -3.27 -13.25
CA ARG A 409 15.90 -3.23 -14.69
C ARG A 409 15.07 -1.99 -15.06
N GLN A 410 14.02 -1.72 -14.29
CA GLN A 410 13.14 -0.57 -14.48
C GLN A 410 13.91 0.76 -14.34
N SER A 411 14.75 0.89 -13.30
CA SER A 411 15.58 2.07 -13.04
C SER A 411 16.58 2.34 -14.17
N GLU A 412 17.28 1.29 -14.62
CA GLU A 412 18.24 1.37 -15.72
C GLU A 412 17.58 1.75 -17.04
N SER A 413 16.45 1.12 -17.38
CA SER A 413 15.68 1.43 -18.59
C SER A 413 15.13 2.85 -18.56
N ALA A 414 14.56 3.29 -17.43
CA ALA A 414 14.06 4.65 -17.27
C ALA A 414 15.17 5.68 -17.43
N THR A 415 16.33 5.46 -16.82
CA THR A 415 17.48 6.36 -16.94
C THR A 415 17.94 6.52 -18.39
N LYS A 416 17.98 5.42 -19.17
CA LYS A 416 18.31 5.47 -20.60
C LYS A 416 17.26 6.23 -21.42
N LEU A 417 15.98 5.96 -21.19
CA LEU A 417 14.88 6.64 -21.88
C LEU A 417 14.88 8.14 -21.58
N VAL A 418 15.04 8.52 -20.32
CA VAL A 418 15.12 9.93 -19.89
C VAL A 418 16.31 10.63 -20.55
N ALA A 419 17.48 10.01 -20.54
CA ALA A 419 18.68 10.59 -21.17
C ALA A 419 18.50 10.80 -22.68
N TRP A 420 17.90 9.82 -23.38
CA TRP A 420 17.58 9.95 -24.80
C TRP A 420 16.55 11.06 -25.08
N LEU A 421 15.44 11.09 -24.34
CA LEU A 421 14.38 12.09 -24.49
C LEU A 421 14.91 13.51 -24.23
N ASP A 422 15.64 13.73 -23.13
CA ASP A 422 16.23 15.03 -22.81
C ASP A 422 17.26 15.46 -23.88
N GLY A 423 18.06 14.51 -24.37
CA GLY A 423 18.99 14.72 -25.48
C GLY A 423 18.30 15.17 -26.77
N GLU A 424 17.20 14.53 -27.15
CA GLU A 424 16.41 14.93 -28.33
C GLU A 424 15.75 16.30 -28.14
N VAL A 425 15.20 16.58 -26.96
CA VAL A 425 14.55 17.86 -26.65
C VAL A 425 15.53 19.02 -26.70
N ARG A 426 16.71 18.87 -26.10
CA ARG A 426 17.73 19.94 -26.03
C ARG A 426 18.57 20.05 -27.30
N GLY A 427 18.97 18.91 -27.86
CA GLY A 427 19.88 18.82 -29.00
C GLY A 427 19.20 19.05 -30.35
N ASN A 428 17.90 18.73 -30.47
CA ASN A 428 17.14 18.92 -31.70
C ASN A 428 15.71 19.45 -31.44
N PRO A 429 15.54 20.71 -30.98
CA PRO A 429 14.22 21.27 -30.66
C PRO A 429 13.21 21.31 -31.83
N GLY A 430 13.70 21.24 -33.08
CA GLY A 430 12.87 21.16 -34.28
C GLY A 430 12.64 19.72 -34.79
N GLY A 431 13.30 18.73 -34.19
CA GLY A 431 13.17 17.32 -34.51
C GLY A 431 11.83 16.73 -34.08
N LEU A 432 11.64 15.44 -34.35
CA LEU A 432 10.39 14.74 -34.06
C LEU A 432 9.95 14.90 -32.59
N VAL A 433 10.82 14.52 -31.64
CA VAL A 433 10.54 14.61 -30.19
C VAL A 433 10.52 16.06 -29.73
N GLY A 434 11.56 16.83 -30.05
CA GLY A 434 11.71 18.23 -29.64
C GLY A 434 10.59 19.14 -30.14
N SER A 435 9.92 18.80 -31.25
CA SER A 435 8.75 19.55 -31.75
C SER A 435 7.48 19.35 -30.92
N VAL A 436 7.38 18.26 -30.13
CA VAL A 436 6.22 17.87 -29.34
C VAL A 436 6.45 18.07 -27.84
N VAL A 437 7.64 17.68 -27.35
CA VAL A 437 8.01 17.71 -25.93
C VAL A 437 8.67 19.04 -25.61
N ASP A 438 8.24 19.66 -24.51
CA ASP A 438 8.78 20.91 -23.97
C ASP A 438 9.90 20.64 -22.96
N ALA A 439 9.68 19.71 -22.03
CA ALA A 439 10.66 19.33 -21.02
C ALA A 439 10.48 17.89 -20.55
N VAL A 440 11.58 17.31 -20.05
CA VAL A 440 11.62 16.02 -19.33
C VAL A 440 12.01 16.31 -17.89
N GLN A 441 11.30 15.73 -16.93
CA GLN A 441 11.59 15.86 -15.50
C GLN A 441 11.85 14.49 -14.90
N HIS A 442 12.95 14.37 -14.15
CA HIS A 442 13.38 13.15 -13.48
C HIS A 442 14.59 13.46 -12.59
N ALA A 443 14.81 12.68 -11.53
CA ALA A 443 15.98 12.83 -10.65
C ALA A 443 17.33 12.76 -11.39
N SER A 444 17.44 11.95 -12.46
CA SER A 444 18.68 11.89 -13.25
C SER A 444 19.02 13.19 -13.99
N LEU A 445 18.09 14.14 -14.09
CA LEU A 445 18.26 15.44 -14.75
C LEU A 445 18.41 16.61 -13.76
N GLN A 446 18.40 16.36 -12.45
CA GLN A 446 18.65 17.36 -11.41
C GLN A 446 20.14 17.71 -11.32
N THR A 447 20.68 18.30 -12.39
CA THR A 447 22.12 18.60 -12.55
C THR A 447 22.73 19.35 -11.38
N ALA A 448 22.09 20.41 -10.89
CA ALA A 448 22.56 21.17 -9.72
C ALA A 448 22.67 20.30 -8.46
N ASP A 449 21.73 19.39 -8.23
CA ASP A 449 21.72 18.48 -7.09
C ASP A 449 22.74 17.34 -7.23
N LEU A 450 22.98 16.88 -8.47
CA LEU A 450 24.04 15.92 -8.79
C LEU A 450 25.43 16.54 -8.58
N GLU A 451 25.61 17.80 -8.95
CA GLU A 451 26.84 18.57 -8.74
C GLU A 451 27.08 18.84 -7.24
N ALA A 452 26.02 19.12 -6.49
CA ALA A 452 26.06 19.24 -5.04
C ALA A 452 26.33 17.91 -4.30
N GLY A 453 26.32 16.77 -5.00
CA GLY A 453 26.69 15.44 -4.48
C GLY A 453 25.60 14.70 -3.72
N TRP A 454 24.74 15.41 -2.99
CA TRP A 454 23.74 14.82 -2.07
C TRP A 454 22.82 13.80 -2.77
N LEU A 455 22.45 14.06 -4.03
CA LEU A 455 21.49 13.21 -4.73
C LEU A 455 22.06 11.82 -5.03
N ARG A 456 23.34 11.72 -5.38
CA ARG A 456 24.01 10.42 -5.60
C ARG A 456 24.20 9.65 -4.29
N GLU A 457 24.48 10.36 -3.20
CA GLU A 457 24.60 9.77 -1.87
C GLU A 457 23.25 9.23 -1.36
N GLN A 458 22.16 9.96 -1.63
CA GLN A 458 20.81 9.56 -1.25
C GLN A 458 20.27 8.40 -2.10
N MET A 459 20.60 8.34 -3.39
CA MET A 459 20.10 7.33 -4.34
C MET A 459 21.23 6.51 -4.97
N PRO A 460 22.03 5.77 -4.18
CA PRO A 460 23.23 5.09 -4.67
C PRO A 460 22.92 3.92 -5.61
N GLY A 461 21.69 3.37 -5.55
CA GLY A 461 21.25 2.25 -6.39
C GLY A 461 20.71 2.65 -7.77
N GLY A 462 20.66 3.96 -8.08
CA GLY A 462 20.06 4.50 -9.30
C GLY A 462 18.80 5.30 -9.04
N PHE A 463 18.25 5.91 -10.09
CA PHE A 463 17.09 6.81 -10.01
C PHE A 463 15.76 6.08 -10.21
N GLY A 464 14.65 6.71 -9.77
CA GLY A 464 13.32 6.11 -9.80
C GLY A 464 12.86 5.74 -11.22
N PRO A 465 12.06 4.69 -11.42
CA PRO A 465 11.58 4.32 -12.77
C PRO A 465 10.43 5.18 -13.33
N VAL A 466 10.13 6.31 -12.70
CA VAL A 466 9.04 7.20 -13.08
C VAL A 466 9.60 8.56 -13.47
N PHE A 467 9.14 9.11 -14.58
CA PHE A 467 9.50 10.45 -15.04
C PHE A 467 8.28 11.16 -15.61
N ALA A 468 8.37 12.48 -15.78
CA ALA A 468 7.32 13.27 -16.43
C ALA A 468 7.80 13.86 -17.75
N LEU A 469 6.89 13.89 -18.72
CA LEU A 469 7.01 14.65 -19.96
C LEU A 469 6.04 15.83 -19.90
N LEU A 470 6.58 17.03 -20.02
CA LEU A 470 5.78 18.22 -20.27
C LEU A 470 5.73 18.41 -21.78
N LEU A 471 4.56 18.30 -22.39
CA LEU A 471 4.40 18.56 -23.82
C LEU A 471 4.19 20.06 -24.08
N LYS A 472 4.40 20.49 -25.32
CA LYS A 472 4.15 21.88 -25.72
C LYS A 472 2.65 22.21 -25.72
N ASP A 473 1.82 21.24 -26.12
CA ASP A 473 0.36 21.40 -26.22
C ASP A 473 -0.42 20.42 -25.32
N GLU A 474 -1.49 20.90 -24.67
CA GLU A 474 -2.44 20.02 -23.93
C GLU A 474 -3.09 18.99 -24.86
N GLY A 475 -3.44 19.42 -26.08
CA GLY A 475 -4.07 18.56 -27.07
C GLY A 475 -3.19 17.38 -27.48
N ASP A 476 -1.86 17.54 -27.42
CA ASP A 476 -0.90 16.48 -27.66
C ASP A 476 -0.80 15.56 -26.45
N ALA A 477 -0.73 16.13 -25.24
CA ALA A 477 -0.60 15.35 -24.02
C ALA A 477 -1.81 14.41 -23.86
N LYS A 478 -2.99 14.89 -24.23
CA LYS A 478 -4.22 14.07 -24.25
C LYS A 478 -4.21 12.95 -25.30
N ARG A 479 -3.56 13.16 -26.46
CA ARG A 479 -3.63 12.24 -27.61
C ARG A 479 -2.47 11.25 -27.67
N LEU A 480 -1.28 11.65 -27.24
CA LEU A 480 -0.07 10.83 -27.37
C LEU A 480 -0.20 9.43 -26.75
N PRO A 481 -0.79 9.26 -25.54
CA PRO A 481 -1.00 7.92 -24.96
C PRO A 481 -1.78 6.97 -25.87
N SER A 482 -2.70 7.48 -26.70
CA SER A 482 -3.50 6.64 -27.61
C SER A 482 -2.75 6.23 -28.88
N LYS A 483 -1.49 6.64 -29.04
CA LYS A 483 -0.63 6.33 -30.19
C LYS A 483 0.40 5.26 -29.90
N MET A 484 0.54 4.88 -28.63
CA MET A 484 1.48 3.88 -28.16
C MET A 484 0.97 2.47 -28.47
N GLY A 485 1.88 1.57 -28.84
CA GLY A 485 1.63 0.15 -29.02
C GLY A 485 2.02 -0.69 -27.80
N LEU A 486 2.98 -0.22 -26.99
CA LEU A 486 3.45 -0.91 -25.79
C LEU A 486 3.02 -0.20 -24.51
N PHE A 487 3.21 1.12 -24.39
CA PHE A 487 2.79 1.84 -23.19
C PHE A 487 1.26 1.82 -23.02
N HIS A 488 0.78 1.32 -21.89
CA HIS A 488 -0.65 1.35 -21.58
C HIS A 488 -1.07 2.69 -20.96
N HIS A 489 -2.19 3.25 -21.43
CA HIS A 489 -2.75 4.46 -20.85
C HIS A 489 -3.47 4.17 -19.52
N ALA A 490 -2.75 4.23 -18.39
CA ALA A 490 -3.30 3.89 -17.07
C ALA A 490 -2.68 4.69 -15.91
N THR A 491 -3.45 4.85 -14.83
CA THR A 491 -3.11 5.69 -13.67
C THR A 491 -2.14 5.07 -12.66
N SER A 492 -1.90 3.76 -12.68
CA SER A 492 -0.98 3.12 -11.73
C SER A 492 0.49 3.26 -12.16
N LEU A 493 1.40 2.61 -11.42
CA LEU A 493 2.84 2.57 -11.66
C LEU A 493 3.48 1.38 -10.94
N GLY A 494 4.75 1.09 -11.28
CA GLY A 494 5.58 0.10 -10.59
C GLY A 494 5.28 -1.37 -10.93
N GLY A 495 4.36 -1.62 -11.87
CA GLY A 495 4.12 -2.93 -12.47
C GLY A 495 5.24 -3.35 -13.43
N VAL A 496 5.17 -4.59 -13.94
CA VAL A 496 6.13 -5.09 -14.93
C VAL A 496 5.91 -4.48 -16.31
N GLU A 497 4.71 -3.98 -16.57
CA GLU A 497 4.31 -3.27 -17.78
C GLU A 497 4.61 -1.77 -17.71
N SER A 498 4.97 -1.20 -18.85
CA SER A 498 5.18 0.23 -19.01
C SER A 498 3.84 0.98 -19.15
N LEU A 499 3.66 2.03 -18.36
CA LEU A 499 2.44 2.84 -18.32
C LEU A 499 2.76 4.29 -18.70
N ILE A 500 1.83 4.93 -19.40
CA ILE A 500 1.84 6.37 -19.66
C ILE A 500 0.49 6.96 -19.25
N GLU A 501 0.46 8.09 -18.57
CA GLU A 501 -0.80 8.69 -18.10
C GLU A 501 -0.87 10.16 -18.49
N TRP A 502 -1.96 10.55 -19.15
CA TRP A 502 -2.35 11.96 -19.15
C TRP A 502 -2.86 12.35 -17.76
N ARG A 503 -1.95 12.88 -16.93
CA ARG A 503 -2.10 12.98 -15.47
C ARG A 503 -3.35 13.76 -15.05
N ALA A 504 -3.81 14.69 -15.88
CA ALA A 504 -5.01 15.48 -15.67
C ALA A 504 -6.30 14.63 -15.49
N MET A 505 -6.30 13.36 -15.91
CA MET A 505 -7.40 12.42 -15.67
C MET A 505 -7.60 12.10 -14.18
N SER A 506 -6.50 12.09 -13.41
CA SER A 506 -6.49 11.60 -12.03
C SER A 506 -6.00 12.65 -11.03
N ASP A 507 -5.67 13.85 -11.51
CA ASP A 507 -5.28 14.99 -10.69
C ASP A 507 -5.56 16.28 -11.45
N SER A 508 -6.63 16.95 -11.07
CA SER A 508 -7.06 18.21 -11.67
C SER A 508 -6.14 19.38 -11.32
N GLY A 509 -5.23 19.22 -10.35
CA GLY A 509 -4.26 20.23 -9.94
C GLY A 509 -2.98 20.23 -10.77
N CYS A 510 -2.70 19.20 -11.56
CA CYS A 510 -1.49 19.14 -12.38
C CYS A 510 -1.64 19.88 -13.71
N SER A 511 -0.51 20.22 -14.34
CA SER A 511 -0.51 20.75 -15.71
C SER A 511 -1.21 19.78 -16.67
N LYS A 512 -2.13 20.30 -17.48
CA LYS A 512 -2.80 19.50 -18.53
C LYS A 512 -1.87 19.14 -19.70
N ARG A 513 -0.65 19.67 -19.72
CA ARG A 513 0.41 19.28 -20.66
C ARG A 513 1.26 18.11 -20.17
N LEU A 514 1.03 17.64 -18.93
CA LEU A 514 1.88 16.64 -18.29
C LEU A 514 1.42 15.21 -18.63
N LEU A 515 2.38 14.42 -19.08
CA LEU A 515 2.30 12.97 -19.12
C LEU A 515 3.23 12.39 -18.06
N ARG A 516 2.73 11.44 -17.25
CA ARG A 516 3.59 10.64 -16.37
C ARG A 516 3.90 9.31 -17.04
N VAL A 517 5.17 8.90 -17.02
CA VAL A 517 5.62 7.62 -17.57
C VAL A 517 6.16 6.76 -16.42
N SER A 518 5.67 5.53 -16.29
CA SER A 518 6.20 4.50 -15.40
C SER A 518 6.79 3.39 -16.24
N VAL A 519 8.11 3.19 -16.14
CA VAL A 519 8.82 2.20 -16.96
C VAL A 519 8.74 0.81 -16.34
N GLY A 520 8.37 -0.17 -17.17
CA GLY A 520 8.31 -1.59 -16.87
C GLY A 520 9.63 -2.32 -17.12
N VAL A 521 9.56 -3.63 -17.33
CA VAL A 521 10.74 -4.51 -17.50
C VAL A 521 11.07 -4.82 -18.96
N GLU A 522 10.38 -4.19 -19.92
CA GLU A 522 10.57 -4.41 -21.36
C GLU A 522 12.02 -4.05 -21.85
N GLY A 523 12.28 -4.31 -23.14
CA GLY A 523 13.46 -3.79 -23.83
C GLY A 523 13.41 -2.26 -23.89
N TRP A 524 14.45 -1.56 -23.43
CA TRP A 524 14.42 -0.09 -23.46
C TRP A 524 14.45 0.44 -24.90
N GLU A 525 15.05 -0.30 -25.84
CA GLU A 525 15.01 -0.03 -27.27
C GLU A 525 13.58 -0.10 -27.81
N ASP A 526 12.81 -1.12 -27.41
CA ASP A 526 11.41 -1.27 -27.84
C ASP A 526 10.54 -0.13 -27.31
N LEU A 527 10.74 0.26 -26.04
CA LEU A 527 10.03 1.40 -25.44
C LEU A 527 10.41 2.73 -26.12
N ARG A 528 11.67 2.92 -26.49
CA ARG A 528 12.10 4.09 -27.28
C ARG A 528 11.41 4.11 -28.63
N ASP A 529 11.40 2.98 -29.32
CA ASP A 529 10.84 2.88 -30.67
C ASP A 529 9.31 3.04 -30.67
N ASP A 530 8.63 2.57 -29.62
CA ASP A 530 7.21 2.84 -29.37
C ASP A 530 6.92 4.34 -29.17
N LEU A 531 7.78 5.05 -28.41
CA LEU A 531 7.67 6.50 -28.26
C LEU A 531 7.88 7.22 -29.60
N ILE A 532 8.90 6.83 -30.39
CA ILE A 532 9.15 7.39 -31.73
C ILE A 532 7.90 7.21 -32.61
N GLN A 533 7.38 5.99 -32.70
CA GLN A 533 6.15 5.70 -33.45
C GLN A 533 4.97 6.56 -32.96
N GLY A 534 4.80 6.69 -31.65
CA GLY A 534 3.77 7.51 -31.03
C GLY A 534 3.87 8.98 -31.43
N PHE A 535 5.07 9.56 -31.41
CA PHE A 535 5.32 10.93 -31.84
C PHE A 535 5.06 11.11 -33.35
N GLU A 536 5.50 10.18 -34.20
CA GLU A 536 5.25 10.23 -35.65
C GLU A 536 3.76 10.21 -35.96
N ALA A 537 3.01 9.32 -35.32
CA ALA A 537 1.57 9.20 -35.48
C ALA A 537 0.84 10.47 -35.04
N LEU A 538 1.26 11.09 -33.93
CA LEU A 538 0.71 12.34 -33.43
C LEU A 538 0.97 13.50 -34.39
N VAL A 539 2.21 13.67 -34.86
CA VAL A 539 2.56 14.73 -35.82
C VAL A 539 1.81 14.54 -37.15
N LYS A 540 1.64 13.29 -37.61
CA LYS A 540 0.87 12.97 -38.81
C LYS A 540 -0.63 13.29 -38.64
N GLU A 541 -1.20 13.06 -37.47
CA GLU A 541 -2.60 13.45 -37.16
C GLU A 541 -2.77 14.98 -37.20
N LYS A 542 -1.83 15.73 -36.62
CA LYS A 542 -1.83 17.20 -36.67
C LYS A 542 -1.86 17.72 -38.11
N LYS A 543 -1.00 17.17 -38.99
CA LYS A 543 -0.94 17.55 -40.41
C LYS A 543 -2.20 17.23 -41.22
N LYS A 544 -3.09 16.36 -40.74
CA LYS A 544 -4.37 16.05 -41.39
C LYS A 544 -5.52 16.95 -40.91
N THR A 545 -5.34 17.61 -39.77
CA THR A 545 -6.36 18.45 -39.13
C THR A 545 -6.19 19.93 -39.49
N VAL A 546 -4.97 20.31 -39.89
CA VAL A 546 -4.64 21.58 -40.57
C VAL A 546 -4.87 21.40 -42.07
#